data_AF-A0A2A5XPB7-F1
#
_entry.id   AF-A0A2A5XPB7-F1
#
_cell.length_a   1.000
_cell.length_b   1.000
_cell.length_c   1.000
_cell.angle_alpha   90.00
_cell.angle_beta   90.00
_cell.angle_gamma   90.00
#
_symmetry.space_group_name_H-M   'P 1'
#
loop_
_entity.id
_entity.type
_entity.pdbx_description
1 polymer ?
#
loop_
_entity_poly.entity_id
_entity_poly.type
_entity_poly.pdbx_seq_one_letter_code
_entity_poly.pdbx_strand_id
1 'polypeptide(L)' 'PVTEGWDGTFIGRPMPQTDYWFRVFLEDGREFKGHFSLVRGTD' A
#
# COMPACT_ATOMS: atom_id res chain seq x y z
N PRO A 1 -3.68 -5.94 12.36
CA PRO A 1 -4.58 -5.57 11.23
C PRO A 1 -5.73 -6.59 11.14
N VAL A 2 -6.95 -6.13 10.89
CA VAL A 2 -8.15 -6.99 10.89
C VAL A 2 -8.43 -7.61 9.52
N THR A 3 -7.74 -7.15 8.48
CA THR A 3 -7.83 -7.64 7.09
C THR A 3 -6.45 -7.89 6.51
N GLU A 4 -6.40 -8.69 5.45
CA GLU A 4 -5.23 -8.80 4.59
C GLU A 4 -4.93 -7.41 3.98
N GLY A 5 -3.66 -7.04 4.01
CA GLY A 5 -3.19 -5.79 3.41
C GLY A 5 -3.11 -5.90 1.90
N TRP A 6 -2.50 -4.90 1.26
CA TRP A 6 -2.19 -5.01 -0.16
C TRP A 6 -1.06 -6.03 -0.37
N ASP A 7 -1.29 -6.99 -1.27
CA ASP A 7 -0.37 -8.08 -1.61
C ASP A 7 0.71 -7.69 -2.65
N GLY A 8 0.72 -6.44 -3.10
CA GLY A 8 1.63 -5.96 -4.13
C GLY A 8 1.17 -6.21 -5.57
N THR A 9 -0.13 -6.52 -5.80
CA THR A 9 -0.71 -6.70 -7.14
C THR A 9 -1.71 -5.59 -7.49
N PHE A 10 -1.73 -5.15 -8.76
CA PHE A 10 -2.73 -4.23 -9.29
C PHE A 10 -3.41 -4.87 -10.51
N ILE A 11 -4.72 -5.11 -10.42
CA ILE A 11 -5.51 -5.80 -11.45
C ILE A 11 -4.84 -7.16 -11.82
N GLY A 12 -4.46 -7.92 -10.79
CA GLY A 12 -3.81 -9.22 -10.93
C GLY A 12 -2.38 -9.20 -11.46
N ARG A 13 -1.77 -8.02 -11.67
CA ARG A 13 -0.39 -7.88 -12.16
C ARG A 13 0.54 -7.48 -11.02
N PRO A 14 1.72 -8.11 -10.87
CA PRO A 14 2.68 -7.74 -9.83
C PRO A 14 3.21 -6.33 -10.09
N MET A 15 3.20 -5.51 -9.04
CA MET A 15 3.74 -4.16 -9.10
C MET A 15 5.24 -4.14 -8.76
N PRO A 16 6.00 -3.12 -9.23
CA PRO A 16 7.44 -3.00 -8.96
C PRO A 16 7.83 -3.01 -7.46
N GLN A 17 9.01 -3.53 -7.12
CA GLN A 17 9.58 -3.35 -5.78
C GLN A 17 10.12 -1.93 -5.66
N THR A 18 9.33 -1.04 -5.05
CA THR A 18 9.64 0.40 -4.92
C THR A 18 8.86 1.00 -3.75
N ASP A 19 9.05 2.29 -3.49
CA ASP A 19 8.26 3.08 -2.56
C ASP A 19 6.89 3.48 -3.14
N TYR A 20 5.83 3.16 -2.40
CA TYR A 20 4.45 3.49 -2.71
C TYR A 20 3.91 4.50 -1.72
N TRP A 21 3.14 5.47 -2.24
CA TRP A 21 2.51 6.52 -1.44
C TRP A 21 1.01 6.26 -1.33
N PHE A 22 0.44 6.59 -0.18
CA PHE A 22 -1.00 6.53 0.04
C PHE A 22 -1.55 7.81 0.65
N ARG A 23 -2.85 8.00 0.44
CA ARG A 23 -3.65 9.06 1.05
C ARG A 23 -4.92 8.45 1.60
N VAL A 24 -5.29 8.80 2.82
CA VAL A 24 -6.55 8.40 3.46
C VAL A 24 -7.37 9.64 3.72
N PHE A 25 -8.61 9.65 3.24
CA PHE A 25 -9.60 10.65 3.60
C PHE A 25 -10.46 10.10 4.73
N LEU A 26 -10.40 10.78 5.88
CA LEU A 26 -11.19 10.42 7.06
C LEU A 26 -12.59 11.04 6.95
N GLU A 27 -13.55 10.46 7.66
CA GLU A 27 -14.95 10.92 7.67
C GLU A 27 -15.09 12.38 8.15
N ASP A 28 -14.16 12.85 8.98
CA ASP A 28 -14.09 14.22 9.48
C ASP A 28 -13.43 15.22 8.49
N GLY A 29 -13.11 14.78 7.29
CA GLY A 29 -12.51 15.59 6.23
C GLY A 29 -10.99 15.76 6.33
N ARG A 30 -10.33 15.15 7.32
CA ARG A 30 -8.86 15.15 7.38
C ARG A 30 -8.26 14.23 6.32
N GLU A 31 -7.13 14.67 5.76
CA GLU A 31 -6.29 13.88 4.87
C GLU A 31 -5.05 13.40 5.62
N PHE A 32 -4.80 12.09 5.64
CA PHE A 32 -3.56 11.49 6.13
C PHE A 32 -2.72 10.97 4.95
N LYS A 33 -1.40 11.19 5.00
CA LYS A 33 -0.45 10.81 3.94
C LYS A 33 0.65 9.96 4.54
N GLY A 34 1.12 8.98 3.77
CA GLY A 34 2.27 8.16 4.13
C GLY A 34 2.83 7.41 2.95
N HIS A 35 3.88 6.63 3.18
CA HIS A 35 4.45 5.74 2.19
C HIS A 35 4.94 4.43 2.84
N PHE A 36 5.10 3.40 2.03
CA PHE A 36 5.71 2.12 2.40
C PHE A 36 6.47 1.56 1.19
N SER A 37 7.50 0.76 1.44
CA SER A 37 8.25 0.08 0.37
C SER A 37 7.68 -1.32 0.14
N LEU A 38 7.49 -1.70 -1.13
CA LEU A 38 7.17 -3.08 -1.49
C LEU A 38 8.47 -3.90 -1.58
N VAL A 39 8.67 -4.78 -0.60
CA VAL A 39 9.81 -5.71 -0.55
C VAL A 39 9.29 -7.13 -0.70
N ARG A 40 9.90 -7.90 -1.60
CA ARG A 40 9.68 -9.35 -1.73
C ARG A 40 10.88 -10.06 -1.14
N GLY A 41 10.66 -10.93 -0.17
CA GLY A 41 11.71 -11.81 0.31
C GLY A 41 12.18 -12.70 -0.84
N THR A 42 13.46 -12.68 -1.13
CA THR A 42 14.10 -13.81 -1.81
C THR A 42 14.53 -14.76 -0.71
N ASP A 43 13.87 -15.92 -0.62
CA ASP A 43 14.33 -17.02 0.23
C ASP A 43 15.79 -17.41 -0.10
#